data_AF-K2FK72-F1
#
_entry.id   AF-K2FK72-F1
#
_cell.length_a   1.000
_cell.length_b   1.000
_cell.length_c   1.000
_cell.angle_alpha   90.00
_cell.angle_beta   90.00
_cell.angle_gamma   90.00
#
_symmetry.space_group_name_H-M   'P 1'
#
loop_
_entity.id
_entity.type
_entity.pdbx_description
1 polymer ?
#
loop_
_entity_poly.entity_id
_entity_poly.type
_entity_poly.pdbx_seq_one_letter_code
_entity_poly.pdbx_strand_id
1 'polypeptide(L)'
;MELKDRLITYGFDTVDIFLIDDEKNQETVSNVKLHKVTNLEYKLYLDPESIEYHLDHEDPYFKAVQQEPDQKPIGVKGYILEW
;
A
#
# COMPACT_ATOMS: atom_id res chain seq x y z
N MET A 1 9.24 -2.56 -10.58
CA MET A 1 8.69 -1.19 -10.53
C MET A 1 8.01 -1.07 -9.18
N GLU A 2 8.42 -0.12 -8.36
CA GLU A 2 7.91 0.05 -6.98
C GLU A 2 6.42 0.42 -6.99
N LEU A 3 5.71 0.17 -5.89
CA LEU A 3 4.31 0.55 -5.69
C LEU A 3 4.12 2.05 -5.94
N LYS A 4 5.02 2.89 -5.43
CA LYS A 4 5.03 4.34 -5.68
C LYS A 4 5.01 4.67 -7.17
N ASP A 5 5.92 4.08 -7.94
CA ASP A 5 6.07 4.39 -9.37
C ASP A 5 4.84 3.92 -10.16
N ARG A 6 4.27 2.77 -9.78
CA ARG A 6 3.02 2.27 -10.37
C ARG A 6 1.87 3.22 -10.10
N LEU A 7 1.69 3.68 -8.86
CA LEU A 7 0.63 4.62 -8.51
C LEU A 7 0.77 5.94 -9.28
N ILE A 8 1.99 6.49 -9.38
CA ILE A 8 2.25 7.70 -10.19
C ILE A 8 1.88 7.46 -11.66
N THR A 9 2.20 6.29 -12.21
CA THR A 9 1.88 5.95 -13.62
C THR A 9 0.36 5.89 -13.86
N TYR A 10 -0.42 5.52 -12.85
CA TYR A 10 -1.89 5.49 -12.91
C TYR A 10 -2.54 6.87 -12.66
N GLY A 11 -1.74 7.90 -12.40
CA GLY A 11 -2.20 9.29 -12.26
C GLY A 11 -2.31 9.79 -10.83
N PHE A 12 -1.99 8.96 -9.83
CA PHE A 12 -2.04 9.36 -8.43
C PHE A 12 -0.86 10.28 -8.07
N ASP A 13 -1.12 11.33 -7.29
CA ASP A 13 -0.09 12.22 -6.70
C ASP A 13 -0.07 12.10 -5.16
N THR A 14 -1.20 12.40 -4.52
CA THR A 14 -1.39 12.25 -3.08
C THR A 14 -2.50 11.23 -2.83
N VAL A 15 -2.21 10.23 -2.00
CA VAL A 15 -3.17 9.15 -1.68
C VAL A 15 -3.27 8.92 -0.18
N ASP A 16 -4.43 8.45 0.24
CA ASP A 16 -4.61 7.75 1.50
C ASP A 16 -4.58 6.25 1.23
N ILE A 17 -3.97 5.47 2.12
CA ILE A 17 -3.91 4.02 2.00
C ILE A 17 -4.64 3.40 3.18
N PHE A 18 -5.74 2.71 2.90
CA PHE A 18 -6.50 2.00 3.92
C PHE A 18 -6.09 0.52 3.93
N LEU A 19 -5.41 0.10 4.98
CA LEU A 19 -4.90 -1.25 5.19
C LEU A 19 -5.87 -2.07 6.03
N ILE A 20 -6.14 -3.29 5.58
CA ILE A 20 -6.87 -4.30 6.34
C ILE A 20 -6.03 -5.57 6.37
N ASP A 21 -5.70 -6.08 7.55
CA ASP A 21 -4.99 -7.35 7.70
C ASP A 21 -5.93 -8.56 7.76
N ASP A 22 -5.37 -9.77 7.73
CA ASP A 22 -6.12 -11.03 7.82
C ASP A 22 -6.86 -11.21 9.16
N GLU A 23 -6.42 -10.52 10.22
CA GLU A 23 -7.09 -10.49 11.53
C GLU A 23 -8.21 -9.44 11.61
N LYS A 24 -8.43 -8.70 10.52
CA LYS A 24 -9.38 -7.58 10.37
C LYS A 24 -9.03 -6.34 11.18
N ASN A 25 -7.79 -6.19 11.61
CA ASN A 25 -7.30 -4.90 12.09
C ASN A 25 -7.24 -3.94 10.90
N GLN A 26 -7.46 -2.66 11.20
CA GLN A 26 -7.58 -1.61 10.20
C GLN A 26 -6.63 -0.48 10.55
N GLU A 27 -5.87 -0.05 9.56
CA GLU A 27 -4.97 1.10 9.67
C GLU A 27 -5.20 2.02 8.46
N THR A 28 -5.10 3.33 8.66
CA THR A 28 -5.11 4.30 7.56
C THR A 28 -3.81 5.08 7.57
N VAL A 29 -3.07 4.99 6.46
CA VAL A 29 -1.88 5.80 6.23
C VAL A 29 -2.27 6.94 5.30
N SER A 30 -2.57 8.09 5.90
CA SER A 30 -3.07 9.26 5.17
C SER A 30 -1.97 10.17 4.60
N ASN A 31 -2.37 10.99 3.62
CA ASN A 31 -1.61 12.09 3.02
C ASN A 31 -0.24 11.65 2.50
N VAL A 32 -0.21 10.49 1.83
CA VAL A 32 0.97 9.93 1.21
C VAL A 32 1.24 10.66 -0.10
N LYS A 33 2.15 11.63 -0.04
CA LYS A 33 2.64 12.33 -1.23
C LYS A 33 3.64 11.46 -1.97
N LEU A 34 3.22 10.83 -3.06
CA LEU A 34 4.00 9.81 -3.76
C LEU A 34 5.36 10.36 -4.24
N HIS A 35 5.41 11.60 -4.72
CA HIS A 35 6.67 12.24 -5.12
C HIS A 35 7.63 12.57 -3.96
N LYS A 36 7.16 12.57 -2.71
CA LYS A 36 7.98 12.84 -1.51
C LYS A 36 8.36 11.59 -0.74
N VAL A 37 7.74 10.45 -1.06
CA VAL A 37 8.05 9.16 -0.43
C VAL A 37 9.19 8.50 -1.19
N THR A 38 10.26 8.15 -0.48
CA THR A 38 11.41 7.47 -1.09
C THR A 38 11.05 6.04 -1.49
N ASN A 39 10.50 5.27 -0.55
CA ASN A 39 10.09 3.88 -0.72
C ASN A 39 8.83 3.63 0.11
N LEU A 40 7.74 3.21 -0.55
CA LEU A 40 6.42 3.10 0.07
C LEU A 40 6.25 1.76 0.79
N GLU A 41 6.85 0.71 0.22
CA GLU A 41 6.89 -0.64 0.78
C GLU A 41 7.52 -0.62 2.18
N TYR A 42 8.68 0.03 2.33
CA TYR A 42 9.34 0.19 3.61
C TYR A 42 8.50 0.99 4.61
N LYS A 43 7.83 2.07 4.15
CA LYS A 43 6.95 2.89 5.01
C LYS A 43 5.77 2.08 5.55
N LEU A 44 5.27 1.12 4.77
CA LEU A 44 4.11 0.29 5.08
C LEU A 44 4.50 -1.10 5.61
N TYR A 45 5.79 -1.34 5.86
CA TYR A 45 6.35 -2.64 6.24
C TYR A 45 5.97 -3.79 5.29
N LEU A 46 5.81 -3.52 4.01
CA LEU A 46 5.45 -4.55 3.02
C LEU A 46 6.69 -5.28 2.53
N ASP A 47 6.56 -6.58 2.34
CA ASP A 47 7.49 -7.38 1.58
C ASP A 47 7.34 -7.05 0.07
N PRO A 48 8.34 -6.41 -0.58
CA PRO A 48 8.24 -5.96 -1.96
C PRO A 48 8.00 -7.08 -2.97
N GLU A 49 8.45 -8.30 -2.66
CA GLU A 49 8.30 -9.44 -3.57
C GLU A 49 6.89 -10.05 -3.50
N SER A 50 6.11 -9.70 -2.47
CA SER A 50 4.76 -10.21 -2.24
C SER A 50 3.64 -9.34 -2.84
N ILE A 51 3.97 -8.19 -3.42
CA ILE A 51 2.97 -7.18 -3.78
C ILE A 51 2.24 -7.57 -5.08
N GLU A 52 0.94 -7.79 -4.97
CA GLU A 52 0.01 -7.97 -6.08
C GLU A 52 -0.83 -6.71 -6.26
N TYR A 53 -0.81 -6.15 -7.48
CA TYR A 53 -1.46 -4.88 -7.79
C TYR A 53 -2.78 -5.09 -8.54
N HIS A 54 -3.83 -4.38 -8.12
CA HIS A 54 -5.16 -4.36 -8.71
C HIS A 54 -5.62 -2.91 -8.89
N LEU A 55 -4.95 -2.17 -9.79
CA LEU A 55 -5.14 -0.73 -9.97
C LEU A 55 -6.13 -0.35 -11.08
N ASP A 56 -6.63 -1.34 -11.82
CA ASP A 56 -7.59 -1.21 -12.92
C ASP A 56 -9.07 -1.37 -12.49
N HIS A 57 -9.32 -1.37 -11.18
CA HIS A 57 -10.65 -1.50 -10.58
C HIS A 57 -11.26 -0.15 -10.20
N GLU A 58 -12.58 -0.11 -10.02
CA GLU A 58 -13.31 1.07 -9.48
C GLU A 58 -12.73 1.51 -8.12
N ASP A 59 -12.40 0.53 -7.27
CA ASP A 59 -11.66 0.72 -6.03
C ASP A 59 -10.25 0.10 -6.18
N PRO A 60 -9.22 0.88 -6.55
CA PRO A 60 -7.87 0.36 -6.73
C PRO A 60 -7.27 -0.16 -5.41
N TYR A 61 -6.61 -1.31 -5.45
CA TYR A 61 -5.99 -1.89 -4.25
C TYR A 61 -4.73 -2.69 -4.56
N PHE A 62 -4.00 -3.07 -3.53
CA PHE A 62 -2.93 -4.07 -3.58
C PHE A 62 -3.12 -5.10 -2.47
N LYS A 63 -2.50 -6.27 -2.65
CA LYS A 63 -2.28 -7.26 -1.60
C LYS A 63 -0.79 -7.44 -1.38
N ALA A 64 -0.39 -7.66 -0.15
CA ALA A 64 1.01 -7.86 0.20
C ALA A 64 1.12 -8.58 1.55
N VAL A 65 2.32 -9.03 1.90
CA VAL A 65 2.66 -9.47 3.25
C VAL A 65 3.27 -8.29 4.01
N GLN A 66 2.73 -7.97 5.18
CA GLN A 66 3.37 -7.09 6.14
C GLN A 66 4.36 -7.86 7.01
N GLN A 67 5.55 -7.27 7.18
CA GLN A 67 6.63 -7.75 8.04
C GLN A 67 7.03 -6.62 9.01
N GLU A 68 6.10 -6.25 9.89
CA GLU A 68 6.40 -5.29 10.94
C GLU A 68 7.44 -5.86 11.93
N PRO A 69 8.32 -5.02 12.50
CA PRO A 69 9.16 -5.42 13.62
C PRO A 69 8.30 -5.97 14.76
N ASP A 70 8.70 -7.10 15.33
CA ASP A 70 8.06 -7.74 16.48
C ASP A 70 6.66 -8.37 16.23
N GLN A 71 6.19 -8.39 14.99
CA GLN A 71 4.95 -9.08 14.60
C GLN A 71 5.24 -10.27 13.67
N LYS A 72 4.31 -11.23 13.64
CA LYS A 72 4.38 -12.32 12.65
C LYS A 72 4.04 -11.76 11.28
N PRO A 73 4.66 -12.26 10.20
CA PRO A 73 4.25 -11.90 8.85
C PRO A 73 2.75 -12.16 8.65
N ILE A 74 2.03 -11.16 8.16
CA ILE A 74 0.57 -11.21 7.99
C ILE A 74 0.18 -10.70 6.60
N GLY A 75 -0.84 -11.31 6.00
CA GLY A 75 -1.41 -10.81 4.75
C GLY A 75 -2.18 -9.52 4.97
N VAL A 76 -2.00 -8.54 4.10
CA VAL A 76 -2.75 -7.29 4.10
C VAL A 76 -3.31 -6.95 2.73
N LYS A 77 -4.45 -6.26 2.76
CA LYS A 77 -5.07 -5.62 1.60
C LYS A 77 -5.07 -4.11 1.80
N GLY A 78 -4.40 -3.38 0.92
CA GLY A 78 -4.33 -1.92 0.95
C GLY A 78 -5.16 -1.30 -0.17
N TYR A 79 -6.22 -0.57 0.19
CA TYR A 79 -7.02 0.21 -0.76
C TYR A 79 -6.40 1.60 -0.96
N ILE A 80 -6.33 2.02 -2.22
CA ILE A 80 -5.80 3.33 -2.60
C ILE A 80 -6.98 4.29 -2.71
N LEU A 81 -7.00 5.28 -1.84
CA LEU A 81 -8.03 6.32 -1.81
C LEU A 81 -7.40 7.61 -2.34
N GLU A 82 -7.88 8.10 -3.47
CA GLU A 82 -7.42 9.35 -4.08
C GLU A 82 -8.11 10.55 -3.44
N TRP A 83 -7.35 11.64 -3.22
CA TRP A 83 -7.82 12.92 -2.68
C TRP A 83 -7.49 14.08 -3.62
#